data_AF-A0A3C1NZ26-F1
#
_entry.id   AF-A0A3C1NZ26-F1
#
_cell.length_a   1.000
_cell.length_b   1.000
_cell.length_c   1.000
_cell.angle_alpha   90.00
_cell.angle_beta   90.00
_cell.angle_gamma   90.00
#
_symmetry.space_group_name_H-M   'P 1'
#
loop_
_entity.id
_entity.type
_entity.pdbx_description
1 polymer ?
#
loop_
_entity_poly.entity_id
_entity_poly.type
_entity_poly.pdbx_seq_one_letter_code
_entity_poly.pdbx_strand_id
1 'polypeptide(L)'
;MTMRVGLALPQLGPQANARAVRGFAERAEELGFGHLFVQQHLFYPHEVVSGYSARPGLAVPDAYRSVLQPLEELAVVAGWTERILLGTSILVAGYHRPVDLAQRISTLDVLSGG
;
A
#
# COMPACT_ATOMS: atom_id res chain seq x y z
N MET A 1 23.74 8.01 -8.73
CA MET A 1 22.49 7.32 -8.35
C MET A 1 21.76 6.93 -9.62
N THR A 2 21.38 5.66 -9.77
CA THR A 2 20.57 5.19 -10.91
C THR A 2 19.09 5.43 -10.60
N MET A 3 18.35 6.01 -11.55
CA MET A 3 16.91 6.24 -11.41
C MET A 3 16.15 4.90 -11.34
N ARG A 4 15.22 4.77 -10.39
CA ARG A 4 14.32 3.61 -10.26
C ARG A 4 12.87 4.07 -10.34
N VAL A 5 12.03 3.31 -11.04
CA VAL A 5 10.59 3.55 -11.14
C VAL A 5 9.87 2.66 -10.12
N GLY A 6 8.87 3.22 -9.44
CA GLY A 6 8.01 2.48 -8.52
C GLY A 6 6.56 2.47 -9.00
N LEU A 7 5.79 1.48 -8.53
CA LEU A 7 4.40 1.27 -8.89
C LEU A 7 3.52 1.18 -7.63
N ALA A 8 2.27 1.62 -7.74
CA ALA A 8 1.27 1.34 -6.70
C ALA A 8 0.70 -0.07 -6.90
N LEU A 9 0.59 -0.83 -5.83
CA LEU A 9 -0.07 -2.14 -5.86
C LEU A 9 -1.57 -2.00 -6.14
N PRO A 10 -2.22 -3.05 -6.69
CA PRO A 10 -3.68 -3.09 -6.85
C PRO A 10 -4.38 -3.31 -5.49
N GLN A 11 -4.18 -2.37 -4.57
CA GLN A 11 -4.61 -2.41 -3.18
C GLN A 11 -6.09 -2.00 -2.97
N LEU A 12 -6.64 -1.22 -3.90
CA LEU A 12 -7.93 -0.53 -3.74
C LEU A 12 -8.92 -0.91 -4.84
N GLY A 13 -10.21 -0.89 -4.53
CA GLY A 13 -11.28 -1.21 -5.49
C GLY A 13 -11.57 -2.71 -5.64
N PRO A 14 -12.54 -3.07 -6.50
CA PRO A 14 -13.07 -4.44 -6.61
C PRO A 14 -12.04 -5.47 -7.09
N GLN A 15 -10.94 -5.03 -7.70
CA GLN A 15 -9.86 -5.89 -8.14
C GLN A 15 -8.89 -6.30 -7.02
N ALA A 16 -8.96 -5.68 -5.84
CA ALA A 16 -8.04 -5.93 -4.74
C ALA A 16 -8.26 -7.33 -4.13
N ASN A 17 -7.51 -8.31 -4.61
CA ASN A 17 -7.51 -9.68 -4.11
C ASN A 17 -6.12 -10.32 -4.27
N ALA A 18 -5.89 -11.42 -3.56
CA ALA A 18 -4.58 -12.09 -3.54
C ALA A 18 -4.03 -12.45 -4.92
N ARG A 19 -4.88 -12.88 -5.87
CA ARG A 19 -4.44 -13.24 -7.22
C ARG A 19 -3.94 -12.02 -7.99
N ALA A 20 -4.69 -10.92 -7.94
CA ALA A 20 -4.34 -9.69 -8.62
C ALA A 20 -3.06 -9.07 -8.04
N VAL A 21 -2.96 -9.00 -6.70
CA VAL A 21 -1.79 -8.46 -6.00
C VAL A 21 -0.55 -9.30 -6.31
N ARG A 22 -0.63 -10.63 -6.20
CA ARG A 22 0.49 -11.53 -6.48
C ARG A 22 0.99 -11.40 -7.91
N GLY A 23 0.10 -11.56 -8.88
CA GLY A 23 0.47 -11.50 -10.29
C GLY A 23 1.05 -10.14 -10.69
N PHE A 24 0.58 -9.06 -10.09
CA PHE A 24 1.15 -7.72 -10.30
C PHE A 24 2.55 -7.60 -9.70
N ALA A 25 2.74 -8.04 -8.45
CA ALA A 25 4.01 -7.92 -7.74
C ALA A 25 5.13 -8.73 -8.42
N GLU A 26 4.88 -10.02 -8.71
CA GLU A 26 5.82 -10.90 -9.41
C GLU A 26 6.18 -10.30 -10.79
N ARG A 27 5.17 -9.82 -11.54
CA ARG A 27 5.41 -9.24 -12.87
C ARG A 27 6.17 -7.92 -12.82
N ALA A 28 5.91 -7.07 -11.84
CA ALA A 28 6.63 -5.82 -11.67
C ALA A 28 8.12 -6.07 -11.37
N GLU A 29 8.42 -7.07 -10.54
CA GLU A 29 9.78 -7.48 -10.23
C GLU A 29 10.50 -8.07 -11.46
N GLU A 30 9.84 -8.93 -12.23
CA GLU A 30 10.37 -9.48 -13.49
C GLU A 30 10.73 -8.39 -14.50
N LEU A 31 9.93 -7.33 -14.56
CA LEU A 31 10.15 -6.20 -15.47
C LEU A 31 11.21 -5.21 -14.96
N GLY A 32 11.76 -5.42 -13.76
CA GLY A 32 12.82 -4.60 -13.20
C GLY A 32 12.35 -3.28 -12.59
N PHE A 33 11.08 -3.17 -12.19
CA PHE A 33 10.65 -2.05 -11.36
C PHE A 33 11.36 -2.10 -10.01
N GLY A 34 11.64 -0.93 -9.45
CA GLY A 34 12.45 -0.82 -8.24
C GLY A 34 11.65 -0.88 -6.95
N HIS A 35 10.37 -0.50 -6.97
CA HIS A 35 9.56 -0.36 -5.77
C HIS A 35 8.08 -0.70 -6.00
N LEU A 36 7.44 -1.25 -4.96
CA LEU A 36 5.98 -1.38 -4.85
C LEU A 36 5.49 -0.59 -3.65
N PHE A 37 4.41 0.16 -3.84
CA PHE A 37 3.84 1.04 -2.83
C PHE A 37 2.39 0.68 -2.49
N VAL A 38 2.09 0.72 -1.20
CA VAL A 38 0.72 0.70 -0.65
C VAL A 38 0.44 1.99 0.13
N GLN A 39 -0.83 2.33 0.33
CA GLN A 39 -1.29 3.50 1.08
C GLN A 39 -2.20 3.08 2.25
N GLN A 40 -2.37 3.95 3.23
CA GLN A 40 -3.28 3.70 4.34
C GLN A 40 -4.55 4.52 4.21
N HIS A 41 -5.69 3.83 4.18
CA HIS A 41 -7.02 4.43 4.24
C HIS A 41 -7.94 3.54 5.08
N LEU A 42 -8.60 4.10 6.10
CA LEU A 42 -9.41 3.32 7.04
C LEU A 42 -10.90 3.35 6.74
N PHE A 43 -11.42 4.50 6.29
CA PHE A 43 -12.86 4.73 6.22
C PHE A 43 -13.26 5.30 4.88
N TYR A 44 -14.38 4.83 4.35
CA TYR A 44 -15.08 5.52 3.29
C TYR A 44 -16.25 6.30 3.91
N PRO A 45 -16.40 7.61 3.64
CA PRO A 45 -17.45 8.40 4.27
C PRO A 45 -18.83 7.93 3.80
N HIS A 46 -19.76 7.74 4.75
CA HIS A 46 -21.17 7.53 4.42
C HIS A 46 -21.80 8.82 3.86
N GLU A 47 -21.46 9.96 4.46
CA GLU A 47 -21.85 11.30 4.00
C GLU A 47 -20.61 12.16 3.74
N VAL A 48 -20.55 12.79 2.56
CA VAL A 48 -19.41 13.62 2.16
C VAL A 48 -19.65 15.06 2.63
N VAL A 49 -19.12 15.38 3.82
CA VAL A 49 -19.22 16.73 4.42
C VAL A 49 -18.09 17.68 3.99
N SER A 50 -17.01 17.14 3.45
CA SER A 50 -15.89 17.89 2.88
C SER A 50 -15.41 17.21 1.60
N GLY A 51 -14.98 18.01 0.63
CA GLY A 51 -14.45 17.46 -0.61
C GLY A 51 -13.09 16.79 -0.40
N TYR A 52 -12.83 15.76 -1.20
CA TYR A 52 -11.64 14.93 -1.12
C TYR A 52 -10.36 15.79 -1.19
N SER A 53 -9.34 15.43 -0.41
CA SER A 53 -8.07 16.18 -0.34
C SER A 53 -8.24 17.66 0.05
N ALA A 54 -9.26 17.98 0.85
CA ALA A 54 -9.64 19.35 1.20
C ALA A 54 -9.97 20.26 0.00
N ARG A 55 -10.37 19.67 -1.14
CA ARG A 55 -10.78 20.40 -2.34
C ARG A 55 -12.31 20.44 -2.40
N PRO A 56 -12.95 21.61 -2.22
CA PRO A 56 -14.41 21.72 -2.25
C PRO A 56 -15.02 21.12 -3.52
N GLY A 57 -16.09 20.35 -3.37
CA GLY A 57 -16.81 19.72 -4.48
C GLY A 57 -16.13 18.50 -5.11
N LEU A 58 -14.90 18.15 -4.73
CA LEU A 58 -14.25 16.94 -5.22
C LEU A 58 -14.82 15.70 -4.52
N ALA A 59 -15.40 14.78 -5.30
CA ALA A 59 -15.91 13.52 -4.77
C ALA A 59 -14.75 12.63 -4.26
N VAL A 60 -15.01 11.88 -3.19
CA VAL A 60 -14.10 10.80 -2.77
C VAL A 60 -14.17 9.68 -3.80
N PRO A 61 -13.03 9.21 -4.35
CA PRO A 61 -13.07 8.14 -5.35
C PRO A 61 -13.67 6.85 -4.79
N ASP A 62 -14.63 6.24 -5.51
CA ASP A 62 -15.31 5.01 -5.07
C ASP A 62 -14.36 3.84 -4.79
N ALA A 63 -13.18 3.84 -5.40
CA ALA A 63 -12.19 2.81 -5.18
C ALA A 63 -11.69 2.75 -3.72
N TYR A 64 -11.83 3.84 -2.94
CA TYR A 64 -11.55 3.85 -1.50
C TYR A 64 -12.59 3.12 -0.64
N ARG A 65 -13.69 2.61 -1.23
CA ARG A 65 -14.67 1.77 -0.53
C ARG A 65 -14.11 0.42 -0.11
N SER A 66 -13.05 -0.04 -0.76
CA SER A 66 -12.35 -1.28 -0.43
C SER A 66 -10.85 -1.04 -0.57
N VAL A 67 -10.13 -1.13 0.54
CA VAL A 67 -8.67 -0.91 0.59
C VAL A 67 -8.08 -1.94 1.53
N LEU A 68 -7.11 -2.72 1.06
CA LEU A 68 -6.37 -3.68 1.89
C LEU A 68 -5.49 -2.93 2.91
N GLN A 69 -5.28 -3.52 4.09
CA GLN A 69 -4.41 -2.90 5.09
C GLN A 69 -2.94 -2.97 4.63
N PRO A 70 -2.18 -1.87 4.77
CA PRO A 70 -0.90 -1.72 4.09
C PRO A 70 0.17 -2.69 4.59
N LEU A 71 0.35 -2.84 5.90
CA LEU A 71 1.43 -3.69 6.43
C LEU A 71 1.16 -5.18 6.20
N GLU A 72 -0.11 -5.59 6.26
CA GLU A 72 -0.54 -6.95 5.97
C GLU A 72 -0.36 -7.29 4.48
N GLU A 73 -0.72 -6.37 3.58
CA GLU A 73 -0.48 -6.57 2.15
C GLU A 73 1.02 -6.64 1.83
N LEU A 74 1.84 -5.75 2.39
CA LEU A 74 3.29 -5.81 2.20
C LEU A 74 3.91 -7.08 2.76
N ALA A 75 3.45 -7.58 3.93
CA ALA A 75 3.95 -8.83 4.49
C ALA A 75 3.66 -10.03 3.58
N VAL A 76 2.50 -10.05 2.93
CA VAL A 76 2.16 -11.08 1.94
C VAL A 76 3.01 -10.95 0.68
N VAL A 77 3.18 -9.73 0.16
CA VAL A 77 3.99 -9.47 -1.04
C VAL A 77 5.46 -9.79 -0.81
N ALA A 78 6.00 -9.50 0.38
CA ALA A 78 7.36 -9.87 0.76
C ALA A 78 7.62 -11.38 0.64
N GLY A 79 6.60 -12.22 0.85
CA GLY A 79 6.70 -13.66 0.65
C GLY A 79 6.65 -14.12 -0.82
N TRP A 80 6.40 -13.23 -1.77
CA TRP A 80 6.27 -13.53 -3.20
C TRP A 80 7.37 -12.91 -4.07
N THR A 81 8.18 -12.00 -3.52
CA THR A 81 9.19 -11.23 -4.25
C THR A 81 10.53 -11.28 -3.53
N GLU A 82 11.64 -11.17 -4.26
CA GLU A 82 12.99 -11.33 -3.68
C GLU A 82 13.90 -10.08 -3.81
N ARG A 83 13.57 -9.12 -4.68
CA ARG A 83 14.45 -8.01 -5.06
C ARG A 83 13.78 -6.64 -5.09
N ILE A 84 12.49 -6.58 -5.41
CA ILE A 84 11.74 -5.34 -5.50
C ILE A 84 11.52 -4.78 -4.09
N LEU A 85 11.81 -3.50 -3.90
CA LEU A 85 11.68 -2.88 -2.58
C LEU A 85 10.20 -2.59 -2.28
N LEU A 86 9.82 -2.78 -1.02
CA LEU A 86 8.46 -2.59 -0.56
C LEU A 86 8.37 -1.32 0.28
N GLY A 87 7.31 -0.53 0.08
CA GLY A 87 7.17 0.74 0.74
C GLY A 87 5.73 1.18 0.93
N THR A 88 5.58 2.25 1.70
CA THR A 88 4.28 2.90 1.92
C THR A 88 4.29 4.32 1.37
N SER A 89 3.16 4.74 0.82
CA SER A 89 2.89 6.08 0.33
C SER A 89 1.38 6.35 0.51
N ILE A 90 0.89 6.53 1.73
CA ILE A 90 1.60 6.76 2.99
C ILE A 90 1.03 5.92 4.14
N LEU A 91 1.75 5.82 5.26
CA LEU A 91 1.15 5.47 6.56
C LEU A 91 0.71 6.75 7.28
N VAL A 92 -0.48 6.72 7.87
CA VAL A 92 -1.01 7.86 8.63
C VAL A 92 -0.61 7.71 10.10
N ALA A 93 0.38 8.49 10.53
CA ALA A 93 0.94 8.40 11.89
C ALA A 93 -0.12 8.48 13.00
N GLY A 94 -1.16 9.31 12.80
CA GLY A 94 -2.26 9.49 13.76
C GLY A 94 -3.14 8.25 13.98
N TYR A 95 -3.02 7.21 13.16
CA TYR A 95 -3.80 5.97 13.30
C TYR A 95 -3.10 4.89 14.13
N HIS A 96 -1.86 5.12 14.55
CA HIS A 96 -1.06 4.08 15.19
C HIS A 96 -0.47 4.53 16.51
N ARG A 97 -0.22 3.56 17.39
CA ARG A 97 0.68 3.75 18.53
C ARG A 97 2.12 3.66 18.00
N PRO A 98 2.99 4.68 18.21
CA PRO A 98 4.30 4.70 17.57
C PRO A 98 5.18 3.47 17.86
N VAL A 99 5.17 2.96 19.09
CA VAL A 99 5.97 1.79 19.49
C VAL A 99 5.47 0.50 18.83
N ASP A 100 4.14 0.33 18.72
CA ASP A 100 3.53 -0.82 18.03
C ASP A 100 3.82 -0.76 16.53
N LEU A 101 3.67 0.43 15.92
CA LEU A 101 3.98 0.62 14.51
C LEU A 101 5.44 0.31 14.21
N ALA A 102 6.36 0.79 15.05
CA ALA A 102 7.79 0.49 14.91
C ALA A 102 8.03 -1.02 14.96
N GLN A 103 7.43 -1.73 15.92
CA GLN A 103 7.57 -3.18 16.02
C GLN A 103 7.02 -3.92 14.79
N ARG A 104 5.86 -3.49 14.25
CA ARG A 104 5.27 -4.09 13.04
C ARG A 104 6.13 -3.86 11.80
N ILE A 105 6.65 -2.65 11.61
CA ILE A 105 7.55 -2.32 10.49
C ILE A 105 8.86 -3.10 10.62
N SER A 106 9.48 -3.13 11.80
CA SER A 106 10.69 -3.91 12.04
C SER A 106 10.48 -5.41 11.87
N THR A 107 9.28 -5.92 12.20
CA THR A 107 8.93 -7.32 11.93
C THR A 107 8.91 -7.61 10.43
N LEU A 108 8.28 -6.72 9.64
CA LEU A 108 8.26 -6.84 8.18
C LEU A 108 9.67 -6.79 7.59
N ASP A 109 10.49 -5.81 8.01
CA ASP A 109 11.88 -5.63 7.58
C ASP A 109 12.75 -6.88 7.83
N VAL A 110 12.65 -7.47 9.01
CA VAL A 110 13.37 -8.72 9.35
C VAL A 110 12.90 -9.90 8.49
N LEU A 111 11.60 -10.01 8.22
CA LEU A 111 11.03 -11.11 7.44
C LEU A 111 11.26 -10.95 5.92
N SER A 112 11.32 -9.72 5.41
CA SER A 112 11.65 -9.42 4.01
C SER A 112 13.15 -9.47 3.73
N GLY A 113 13.98 -9.33 4.76
CA GLY A 113 15.44 -9.24 4.61
C GLY A 113 15.94 -7.85 4.24
N GLY A 114 15.14 -6.81 4.52
CA GLY A 114 15.37 -5.42 4.11
C GLY A 114 14.70 -5.10 2.78
#